data_AF-A0A4R2R1B8-F1
#
_entry.id   AF-A0A4R2R1B8-F1
#
_cell.length_a   1.000
_cell.length_b   1.000
_cell.length_c   1.000
_cell.angle_alpha   90.00
_cell.angle_beta   90.00
_cell.angle_gamma   90.00
#
_symmetry.space_group_name_H-M   'P 1'
#
loop_
_entity.id
_entity.type
_entity.pdbx_description
1 polymer ?
#
loop_
_entity_poly.entity_id
_entity_poly.type
_entity_poly.pdbx_seq_one_letter_code
_entity_poly.pdbx_strand_id
1 'polypeptide(L)'
;MATGTTVFSRVTVVAPRTRIDVALPADVPVADLMPMLLEMAKETSPDGGTRHGGWCLAKIGDSPLEPSRTLASLGVVDGEMLQLRRRNENPPPPLYDDVVDAIAEADPDSFRPWTKETARRTGHIAAVLAFFTAATTLLLGGPLGGGDSLAPAIIGGVAAIACVALGAVFVRVYQASSTGVVVAAAGGLPFAFVSGLYIVPGMVGRPSLLLACGLVLIVAAASILLLGAGITVFIAVATAATFGIIAFTVASLISHPAAGIAAGTAAVALAGLSALPRTTIWLAKLPLPNVPGSAEDLKEDSGFPDYSSIERRASVAHDYMTGLLVGCGSVAALAAIITASAPSIFGVITAGVVTVALLLRARTYANGSQAIALLATGMFCGAGVLIGWLWSSDAFDRLLWVFGVLVLIGASALVLGVIFPNQRFSPPMRRSVEILEAICLATVLPLALAVMELYTVVRHVNIGG
;
A
#
# COMPACT_ATOMS: atom_id res chain seq x y z
N MET A 1 -37.77 -25.09 15.94
CA MET A 1 -36.85 -24.85 17.07
C MET A 1 -35.45 -24.72 16.50
N ALA A 2 -34.96 -23.49 16.36
CA ALA A 2 -33.62 -23.22 15.85
C ALA A 2 -32.64 -23.29 17.01
N THR A 3 -31.65 -24.18 16.91
CA THR A 3 -30.55 -24.32 17.87
C THR A 3 -29.67 -23.09 17.74
N GLY A 4 -29.86 -22.10 18.61
CA GLY A 4 -28.95 -20.95 18.70
C GLY A 4 -27.57 -21.44 19.12
N THR A 5 -26.56 -21.21 18.28
CA THR A 5 -25.16 -21.38 18.67
C THR A 5 -24.86 -20.42 19.81
N THR A 6 -24.75 -20.94 21.04
CA THR A 6 -24.28 -20.17 22.20
C THR A 6 -22.88 -19.65 21.90
N VAL A 7 -22.75 -18.33 21.82
CA VAL A 7 -21.46 -17.67 21.64
C VAL A 7 -20.79 -17.62 23.00
N PHE A 8 -19.52 -18.03 23.10
CA PHE A 8 -18.78 -18.01 24.36
C PHE A 8 -17.74 -16.90 24.35
N SER A 9 -17.54 -16.25 25.50
CA SER A 9 -16.41 -15.37 25.76
C SER A 9 -15.39 -16.11 26.65
N ARG A 10 -14.17 -16.29 26.16
CA ARG A 10 -13.03 -16.82 26.94
C ARG A 10 -12.48 -15.70 27.80
N VAL A 11 -12.74 -15.77 29.09
CA VAL A 11 -12.33 -14.73 30.05
C VAL A 11 -11.51 -15.33 31.16
N THR A 12 -10.70 -14.48 31.78
CA THR A 12 -9.93 -14.85 32.95
C THR A 12 -10.55 -14.23 34.18
N VAL A 13 -11.16 -15.06 35.02
CA VAL A 13 -11.76 -14.64 36.29
C VAL A 13 -10.71 -14.68 37.39
N VAL A 14 -10.42 -13.51 37.96
CA VAL A 14 -9.49 -13.33 39.08
C VAL A 14 -10.29 -13.19 40.36
N ALA A 15 -10.29 -14.24 41.18
CA ALA A 15 -10.87 -14.26 42.50
C ALA A 15 -9.79 -13.94 43.57
N PRO A 16 -10.16 -13.67 44.84
CA PRO A 16 -9.20 -13.27 45.87
C PRO A 16 -8.05 -14.26 46.09
N ARG A 17 -8.29 -15.56 45.86
CA ARG A 17 -7.34 -16.63 46.14
C ARG A 17 -6.97 -17.47 44.92
N THR A 18 -7.66 -17.27 43.79
CA THR A 18 -7.56 -18.12 42.61
C THR A 18 -7.73 -17.31 41.34
N ARG A 19 -7.14 -17.81 40.26
CA ARG A 19 -7.31 -17.29 38.91
C ARG A 19 -7.77 -18.43 38.02
N ILE A 20 -8.84 -18.21 37.27
CA ILE A 20 -9.54 -19.25 36.52
C ILE A 20 -9.80 -18.75 35.12
N ASP A 21 -9.29 -19.47 34.12
CA ASP A 21 -9.61 -19.21 32.72
C ASP A 21 -10.82 -20.06 32.34
N VAL A 22 -11.90 -19.40 31.91
CA VAL A 22 -13.19 -20.05 31.65
C VAL A 22 -13.85 -19.47 30.42
N ALA A 23 -14.53 -20.34 29.66
CA ALA A 23 -15.40 -19.93 28.57
C ALA A 23 -16.82 -19.74 29.12
N LEU A 24 -17.29 -18.50 29.19
CA LEU A 24 -18.62 -18.15 29.68
C LEU A 24 -19.57 -17.91 28.51
N PRO A 25 -20.83 -18.39 28.56
CA PRO A 25 -21.85 -18.01 27.58
C PRO A 25 -22.03 -16.49 27.55
N ALA A 26 -21.87 -15.89 26.38
CA ALA A 26 -21.88 -14.43 26.22
C ALA A 26 -23.30 -13.84 26.25
N ASP A 27 -24.31 -14.68 26.05
CA ASP A 27 -25.74 -14.38 25.96
C ASP A 27 -26.52 -14.65 27.25
N VAL A 28 -25.85 -15.10 28.32
CA VAL A 28 -26.44 -15.36 29.63
C VAL A 28 -26.21 -14.16 30.56
N PRO A 29 -27.21 -13.75 31.38
CA PRO A 29 -27.03 -12.70 32.38
C PRO A 29 -25.91 -13.01 33.37
N VAL A 30 -25.18 -11.97 33.79
CA VAL A 30 -24.06 -12.13 34.73
C VAL A 30 -24.52 -12.80 36.04
N ALA A 31 -25.71 -12.47 36.54
CA ALA A 31 -26.26 -13.07 37.77
C ALA A 31 -26.34 -14.60 37.72
N ASP A 32 -26.71 -15.16 36.57
CA ASP A 32 -26.89 -16.61 36.39
C ASP A 32 -25.55 -17.34 36.29
N LEU A 33 -24.48 -16.62 35.92
CA LEU A 33 -23.12 -17.15 35.86
C LEU A 33 -22.44 -17.16 37.24
N MET A 34 -22.89 -16.31 38.18
CA MET A 34 -22.25 -16.14 39.49
C MET A 34 -22.16 -17.41 40.34
N PRO A 35 -23.20 -18.26 40.49
CA PRO A 35 -23.12 -19.45 41.32
C PRO A 35 -22.01 -20.41 40.86
N MET A 36 -21.93 -20.64 39.54
CA MET A 36 -20.90 -21.47 38.92
C MET A 36 -19.51 -20.86 39.15
N LEU A 37 -19.35 -19.54 38.94
CA LEU A 37 -18.07 -18.87 39.14
C LEU A 37 -17.61 -18.91 40.59
N LEU A 38 -18.52 -18.79 41.56
CA LEU A 38 -18.21 -18.87 42.98
C LEU A 38 -17.79 -20.28 43.41
N GLU A 39 -18.43 -21.30 42.85
CA GLU A 39 -18.06 -22.69 43.08
C GLU A 39 -16.68 -23.00 42.49
N MET A 40 -16.42 -22.58 41.26
CA MET A 40 -15.11 -22.72 40.61
C MET A 40 -14.01 -21.98 41.39
N ALA A 41 -14.31 -20.77 41.89
CA ALA A 41 -13.40 -19.95 42.69
C ALA A 41 -13.18 -20.48 44.12
N LYS A 42 -14.01 -21.42 44.58
CA LYS A 42 -14.09 -21.90 45.98
C LYS A 42 -14.39 -20.79 46.98
N GLU A 43 -15.21 -19.83 46.57
CA GLU A 43 -15.65 -18.68 47.37
C GLU A 43 -17.12 -18.82 47.83
N THR A 44 -17.69 -20.01 47.71
CA THR A 44 -19.03 -20.35 48.21
C THR A 44 -19.05 -20.30 49.73
N SER A 45 -19.90 -19.46 50.30
CA SER A 45 -20.10 -19.32 51.76
C SER A 45 -21.52 -19.73 52.16
N PRO A 46 -21.74 -20.35 53.34
CA PRO A 46 -23.07 -20.74 53.81
C PRO A 46 -24.07 -19.58 53.93
N ASP A 47 -23.56 -18.35 54.10
CA ASP A 47 -24.36 -17.12 54.19
C ASP A 47 -24.56 -16.42 52.83
N GLY A 48 -24.13 -17.04 51.72
CA GLY A 48 -24.22 -16.48 50.37
C GLY A 48 -23.47 -15.17 50.16
N GLY A 49 -22.56 -14.80 51.08
CA GLY A 49 -21.85 -13.53 51.04
C GLY A 49 -22.67 -12.33 51.54
N THR A 50 -23.76 -12.56 52.27
CA THR A 50 -24.63 -11.50 52.83
C THR A 50 -23.86 -10.50 53.70
N ARG A 51 -22.86 -10.95 54.45
CA ARG A 51 -22.00 -10.08 55.30
C ARG A 51 -21.22 -9.02 54.52
N HIS A 52 -20.99 -9.22 53.22
CA HIS A 52 -20.22 -8.33 52.37
C HIS A 52 -21.02 -7.83 51.15
N GLY A 53 -22.36 -7.88 51.23
CA GLY A 53 -23.25 -7.37 50.19
C GLY A 53 -23.35 -8.24 48.93
N GLY A 54 -22.87 -9.48 48.99
CA GLY A 54 -22.79 -10.40 47.87
C GLY A 54 -21.51 -10.25 47.04
N TRP A 55 -21.44 -11.04 45.97
CA TRP A 55 -20.34 -11.05 45.02
C TRP A 55 -20.71 -10.32 43.74
N CYS A 56 -19.73 -9.69 43.11
CA CYS A 56 -19.89 -9.08 41.82
C CYS A 56 -18.68 -9.32 40.92
N LEU A 57 -18.93 -9.26 39.63
CA LEU A 57 -17.92 -9.34 38.58
C LEU A 57 -17.65 -7.92 38.06
N ALA A 58 -16.39 -7.53 37.91
CA ALA A 58 -16.01 -6.20 37.39
C ALA A 58 -14.83 -6.33 36.43
N LYS A 59 -14.71 -5.42 35.46
CA LYS A 59 -13.43 -5.26 34.74
C LYS A 59 -12.39 -4.64 35.68
N ILE A 60 -11.11 -4.81 35.37
CA ILE A 60 -10.04 -4.23 36.19
C ILE A 60 -10.14 -2.70 36.17
N GLY A 61 -10.42 -2.09 37.32
CA GLY A 61 -10.50 -0.63 37.48
C GLY A 61 -11.91 -0.05 37.30
N ASP A 62 -12.85 -0.86 36.80
CA ASP A 62 -14.22 -0.42 36.54
C ASP A 62 -15.18 -0.72 37.70
N SER A 63 -16.37 -0.14 37.59
CA SER A 63 -17.52 -0.48 38.43
C SER A 63 -18.02 -1.91 38.15
N PRO A 64 -18.71 -2.54 39.13
CA PRO A 64 -19.32 -3.85 38.96
C PRO A 64 -20.24 -3.94 37.75
N LEU A 65 -20.10 -5.03 37.01
CA LEU A 65 -20.98 -5.38 35.91
C LEU A 65 -22.41 -5.54 36.39
N GLU A 66 -23.35 -5.09 35.56
CA GLU A 66 -24.77 -5.13 35.88
C GLU A 66 -25.30 -6.57 35.87
N PRO A 67 -25.86 -7.09 36.98
CA PRO A 67 -26.19 -8.52 37.09
C PRO A 67 -27.26 -9.01 36.09
N SER A 68 -28.18 -8.12 35.68
CA SER A 68 -29.29 -8.40 34.77
C SER A 68 -28.86 -8.46 33.29
N ARG A 69 -27.65 -8.02 32.96
CA ARG A 69 -27.16 -7.88 31.59
C ARG A 69 -26.24 -9.02 31.21
N THR A 70 -26.15 -9.29 29.91
CA THR A 70 -25.28 -10.34 29.35
C THR A 70 -23.87 -9.82 29.11
N LEU A 71 -22.86 -10.70 29.13
CA LEU A 71 -21.46 -10.36 28.87
C LEU A 71 -21.26 -9.68 27.50
N ALA A 72 -21.96 -10.15 26.46
CA ALA A 72 -21.92 -9.55 25.13
C ALA A 72 -22.45 -8.11 25.14
N SER A 73 -23.55 -7.85 25.86
CA SER A 73 -24.12 -6.50 25.94
C SER A 73 -23.22 -5.53 26.71
N LEU A 74 -22.44 -6.05 27.66
CA LEU A 74 -21.47 -5.29 28.46
C LEU A 74 -20.10 -5.18 27.78
N GLY A 75 -19.99 -5.62 26.52
CA GLY A 75 -18.77 -5.51 25.72
C GLY A 75 -17.61 -6.31 26.28
N VAL A 76 -17.87 -7.48 26.87
CA VAL A 76 -16.82 -8.38 27.35
C VAL A 76 -16.34 -9.27 26.21
N VAL A 77 -15.07 -9.09 25.82
CA VAL A 77 -14.44 -9.80 24.69
C VAL A 77 -13.51 -10.93 25.16
N ASP A 78 -13.14 -11.80 24.22
CA ASP A 78 -12.16 -12.87 24.47
C ASP A 78 -10.82 -12.31 24.96
N GLY A 79 -10.29 -12.90 26.02
CA GLY A 79 -9.03 -12.53 26.66
C GLY A 79 -9.16 -11.47 27.76
N GLU A 80 -10.36 -10.95 28.02
CA GLU A 80 -10.56 -9.99 29.11
C GLU A 80 -10.39 -10.63 30.50
N MET A 81 -9.79 -9.85 31.41
CA MET A 81 -9.69 -10.20 32.83
C MET A 81 -10.84 -9.58 33.61
N LEU A 82 -11.61 -10.43 34.28
CA LEU A 82 -12.72 -10.05 35.14
C LEU A 82 -12.34 -10.33 36.59
N GLN A 83 -12.51 -9.36 37.48
CA GLN A 83 -12.31 -9.56 38.91
C GLN A 83 -13.61 -9.96 39.60
N LEU A 84 -13.54 -11.08 40.31
CA LEU A 84 -14.58 -11.53 41.22
C LEU A 84 -14.31 -10.92 42.59
N ARG A 85 -15.12 -9.94 42.99
CA ARG A 85 -14.90 -9.13 44.21
C ARG A 85 -16.13 -9.16 45.11
N ARG A 86 -15.91 -8.87 46.38
CA ARG A 86 -17.00 -8.61 47.34
C ARG A 86 -17.57 -7.22 47.08
N ARG A 87 -18.90 -7.09 47.10
CA ARG A 87 -19.57 -5.85 46.70
C ARG A 87 -19.24 -4.67 47.63
N ASN A 88 -18.99 -4.92 48.92
CA ASN A 88 -18.57 -3.91 49.89
C ASN A 88 -17.09 -3.49 49.77
N GLU A 89 -16.27 -4.23 49.02
CA GLU A 89 -14.86 -3.94 48.75
C GLU A 89 -14.69 -3.24 47.39
N ASN A 90 -15.79 -2.82 46.77
CA ASN A 90 -15.74 -2.09 45.52
C ASN A 90 -15.16 -0.69 45.77
N PRO A 91 -14.03 -0.31 45.15
CA PRO A 91 -13.46 1.01 45.35
C PRO A 91 -14.48 2.09 44.99
N PRO A 92 -14.58 3.18 45.77
CA PRO A 92 -15.41 4.31 45.37
C PRO A 92 -14.93 4.84 44.01
N PRO A 93 -15.82 5.41 43.20
CA PRO A 93 -15.39 6.07 41.98
C PRO A 93 -14.33 7.12 42.33
N PRO A 94 -13.29 7.31 41.51
CA PRO A 94 -12.28 8.31 41.75
C PRO A 94 -12.95 9.68 41.90
N LEU A 95 -12.73 10.32 43.05
CA LEU A 95 -13.11 11.71 43.28
C LEU A 95 -12.02 12.58 42.65
N TYR A 96 -12.36 13.21 41.54
CA TYR A 96 -11.52 14.24 40.94
C TYR A 96 -11.78 15.54 41.70
N ASP A 97 -10.78 15.98 42.47
CA ASP A 97 -10.84 17.19 43.30
C ASP A 97 -10.74 18.48 42.45
N ASP A 98 -10.38 18.34 41.17
CA ASP A 98 -10.29 19.43 40.21
C ASP A 98 -11.06 19.07 38.92
N VAL A 99 -12.16 19.77 38.69
CA VAL A 99 -13.00 19.63 37.49
C VAL A 99 -12.23 20.04 36.23
N VAL A 100 -11.17 20.86 36.38
CA VAL A 100 -10.29 21.27 35.27
C VAL A 100 -9.35 20.12 34.87
N ASP A 101 -8.80 19.37 35.83
CA ASP A 101 -8.01 18.16 35.55
C ASP A 101 -8.89 17.03 35.01
N ALA A 102 -10.12 16.87 35.51
CA ALA A 102 -11.05 15.89 34.96
C ALA A 102 -11.39 16.17 33.49
N ILE A 103 -11.53 17.44 33.07
CA ILE A 103 -11.76 17.80 31.66
C ILE A 103 -10.47 17.64 30.82
N ALA A 104 -9.29 17.89 31.40
CA ALA A 104 -8.00 17.66 30.75
C ALA A 104 -7.69 16.16 30.57
N GLU A 105 -8.14 15.30 31.49
CA GLU A 105 -7.94 13.85 31.50
C GLU A 105 -9.12 13.07 30.87
N ALA A 106 -10.29 13.69 30.68
CA ALA A 106 -11.49 13.02 30.13
C ALA A 106 -11.46 12.83 28.61
N ASP A 107 -10.45 13.35 27.89
CA ASP A 107 -10.29 13.03 26.46
C ASP A 107 -8.85 13.18 25.93
N PRO A 108 -7.88 12.39 26.45
CA PRO A 108 -6.51 12.40 25.95
C PRO A 108 -6.38 11.95 24.48
N ASP A 109 -7.43 11.34 23.91
CA ASP A 109 -7.45 10.86 22.53
C ASP A 109 -7.94 11.91 21.51
N SER A 110 -8.66 12.95 21.93
CA SER A 110 -9.18 13.99 21.02
C SER A 110 -8.14 15.01 20.53
N PHE A 111 -7.10 15.31 21.32
CA PHE A 111 -6.08 16.31 20.97
C PHE A 111 -4.67 15.71 20.96
N ARG A 112 -4.24 15.21 19.79
CA ARG A 112 -2.84 14.77 19.62
C ARG A 112 -1.88 15.96 19.78
N PRO A 113 -0.96 15.94 20.75
CA PRO A 113 -0.02 17.05 20.96
C PRO A 113 0.96 17.19 19.79
N TRP A 114 1.49 18.40 19.57
CA TRP A 114 2.53 18.65 18.57
C TRP A 114 3.84 17.96 19.00
N THR A 115 4.14 16.82 18.38
CA THR A 115 5.34 16.04 18.68
C THR A 115 6.49 16.37 17.72
N LYS A 116 7.72 15.99 18.08
CA LYS A 116 8.87 16.01 17.14
C LYS A 116 8.58 15.22 15.86
N GLU A 117 7.80 14.15 15.96
CA GLU A 117 7.38 13.36 14.80
C GLU A 117 6.40 14.11 13.92
N THR A 118 5.40 14.78 14.51
CA THR A 118 4.46 15.66 13.78
C THR A 118 5.23 16.77 13.07
N ALA A 119 6.15 17.45 13.77
CA ALA A 119 6.99 18.49 13.17
C ALA A 119 7.83 17.97 12.00
N ARG A 120 8.45 16.79 12.15
CA ARG A 120 9.24 16.14 11.10
C ARG A 120 8.39 15.79 9.89
N ARG A 121 7.21 15.20 10.07
CA ARG A 121 6.30 14.85 8.96
C ARG A 121 5.83 16.11 8.22
N THR A 122 5.39 17.13 8.95
CA THR A 122 4.99 18.42 8.33
C THR A 122 6.16 19.05 7.58
N GLY A 123 7.36 19.01 8.13
CA GLY A 123 8.58 19.47 7.46
C GLY A 123 8.91 18.66 6.20
N HIS A 124 8.74 17.34 6.21
CA HIS A 124 8.90 16.51 5.01
C HIS A 124 7.87 16.86 3.94
N ILE A 125 6.61 17.04 4.31
CA ILE A 125 5.55 17.44 3.36
C ILE A 125 5.89 18.80 2.73
N ALA A 126 6.28 19.78 3.54
CA ALA A 126 6.69 21.10 3.05
C ALA A 126 7.92 21.02 2.13
N ALA A 127 8.92 20.21 2.48
CA ALA A 127 10.11 20.00 1.66
C ALA A 127 9.77 19.33 0.31
N VAL A 128 8.92 18.30 0.31
CA VAL A 128 8.44 17.64 -0.90
C VAL A 128 7.75 18.66 -1.81
N LEU A 129 6.80 19.43 -1.28
CA LEU A 129 6.10 20.47 -2.04
C LEU A 129 7.07 21.50 -2.63
N ALA A 130 8.04 21.98 -1.84
CA ALA A 130 9.03 22.94 -2.29
C ALA A 130 9.94 22.37 -3.38
N PHE A 131 10.42 21.14 -3.25
CA PHE A 131 11.29 20.51 -4.25
C PHE A 131 10.55 20.23 -5.57
N PHE A 132 9.30 19.76 -5.52
CA PHE A 132 8.49 19.60 -6.73
C PHE A 132 8.19 20.95 -7.40
N THR A 133 7.92 21.99 -6.60
CA THR A 133 7.74 23.35 -7.12
C THR A 133 9.03 23.84 -7.78
N ALA A 134 10.19 23.65 -7.13
CA ALA A 134 11.48 24.02 -7.69
C ALA A 134 11.80 23.26 -8.99
N ALA A 135 11.46 21.95 -9.07
CA ALA A 135 11.66 21.16 -10.28
C ALA A 135 10.75 21.64 -11.40
N THR A 136 9.51 22.03 -11.07
CA THR A 136 8.57 22.62 -12.03
C THR A 136 9.06 23.99 -12.52
N THR A 137 9.58 24.84 -11.64
CA THR A 137 10.21 26.12 -12.01
C THR A 137 11.39 25.90 -12.95
N LEU A 138 12.23 24.90 -12.66
CA LEU A 138 13.36 24.55 -13.53
C LEU A 138 12.88 24.03 -14.90
N LEU A 139 11.83 23.21 -14.92
CA LEU A 139 11.21 22.73 -16.14
C LEU A 139 10.65 23.89 -16.97
N LEU A 140 9.87 24.79 -16.37
CA LEU A 140 9.28 25.94 -17.07
C LEU A 140 10.31 27.03 -17.42
N GLY A 141 11.47 27.06 -16.75
CA GLY A 141 12.57 27.96 -17.11
C GLY A 141 13.36 27.52 -18.35
N GLY A 142 13.12 26.31 -18.86
CA GLY A 142 13.75 25.81 -20.08
C GLY A 142 12.89 26.01 -21.35
N PRO A 143 13.21 25.29 -22.43
CA PRO A 143 12.52 25.43 -23.72
C PRO A 143 11.00 25.30 -23.68
N LEU A 144 10.44 24.52 -22.74
CA LEU A 144 8.98 24.37 -22.59
C LEU A 144 8.27 25.66 -22.15
N GLY A 145 8.95 26.56 -21.44
CA GLY A 145 8.42 27.88 -21.09
C GLY A 145 9.08 29.03 -21.87
N GLY A 146 9.77 28.72 -22.97
CA GLY A 146 10.43 29.72 -23.83
C GLY A 146 11.81 30.18 -23.35
N GLY A 147 12.40 29.50 -22.37
CA GLY A 147 13.76 29.76 -21.90
C GLY A 147 14.82 28.88 -22.59
N ASP A 148 16.07 29.02 -22.13
CA ASP A 148 17.24 28.33 -22.69
C ASP A 148 17.39 26.91 -22.12
N SER A 149 17.97 25.96 -22.87
CA SER A 149 18.10 24.56 -22.39
C SER A 149 19.30 24.34 -21.46
N LEU A 150 20.39 25.07 -21.66
CA LEU A 150 21.66 24.81 -20.97
C LEU A 150 21.60 25.14 -19.47
N ALA A 151 21.04 26.30 -19.12
CA ALA A 151 20.94 26.73 -17.73
C ALA A 151 20.15 25.75 -16.84
N PRO A 152 18.91 25.34 -17.18
CA PRO A 152 18.17 24.39 -16.36
C PRO A 152 18.79 22.99 -16.38
N ALA A 153 19.47 22.58 -17.46
CA ALA A 153 20.23 21.34 -17.50
C ALA A 153 21.35 21.30 -16.44
N ILE A 154 22.16 22.36 -16.37
CA ILE A 154 23.28 22.48 -15.41
C ILE A 154 22.75 22.63 -13.99
N ILE A 155 21.81 23.55 -13.76
CA ILE A 155 21.25 23.82 -12.43
C ILE A 155 20.57 22.56 -11.89
N GLY A 156 19.79 21.85 -12.72
CA GLY A 156 19.17 20.59 -12.33
C GLY A 156 20.18 19.50 -11.99
N GLY A 157 21.24 19.36 -12.79
CA GLY A 157 22.28 18.36 -12.53
C GLY A 157 23.02 18.62 -11.22
N VAL A 158 23.44 19.87 -11.00
CA VAL A 158 24.10 20.28 -9.75
C VAL A 158 23.18 20.13 -8.55
N ALA A 159 21.92 20.56 -8.66
CA ALA A 159 20.93 20.44 -7.59
C ALA A 159 20.62 18.97 -7.27
N ALA A 160 20.57 18.09 -8.27
CA ALA A 160 20.38 16.66 -8.06
C ALA A 160 21.53 16.06 -7.26
N ILE A 161 22.78 16.33 -7.65
CA ILE A 161 23.98 15.88 -6.94
C ILE A 161 23.99 16.42 -5.51
N ALA A 162 23.69 17.71 -5.32
CA ALA A 162 23.62 18.34 -4.01
C ALA A 162 22.55 17.69 -3.12
N CYS A 163 21.36 17.37 -3.64
CA CYS A 163 20.31 16.71 -2.88
C CYS A 163 20.70 15.28 -2.47
N VAL A 164 21.35 14.52 -3.35
CA VAL A 164 21.85 13.18 -2.99
C VAL A 164 22.94 13.27 -1.92
N ALA A 165 23.88 14.21 -2.06
CA ALA A 165 24.94 14.44 -1.08
C ALA A 165 24.38 14.86 0.28
N LEU A 166 23.46 15.83 0.31
CA LEU A 166 22.78 16.26 1.54
C LEU A 166 21.97 15.12 2.14
N GLY A 167 21.26 14.35 1.31
CA GLY A 167 20.55 13.15 1.73
C GLY A 167 21.47 12.16 2.43
N ALA A 168 22.63 11.87 1.83
CA ALA A 168 23.66 11.01 2.42
C ALA A 168 24.20 11.57 3.74
N VAL A 169 24.42 12.89 3.85
CA VAL A 169 24.84 13.54 5.10
C VAL A 169 23.78 13.38 6.18
N PHE A 170 22.50 13.62 5.88
CA PHE A 170 21.41 13.40 6.84
C PHE A 170 21.35 11.95 7.35
N VAL A 171 21.57 10.97 6.47
CA VAL A 171 21.56 9.55 6.86
C VAL A 171 22.81 9.18 7.65
N ARG A 172 24.01 9.53 7.16
CA ARG A 172 25.30 9.04 7.70
C ARG A 172 25.78 9.83 8.91
N VAL A 173 25.56 11.14 8.93
CA VAL A 173 26.06 12.04 9.98
C VAL A 173 24.99 12.30 11.04
N TYR A 174 23.79 12.70 10.60
CA TYR A 174 22.71 13.07 11.51
C TYR A 174 21.82 11.89 11.94
N GLN A 175 22.07 10.68 11.42
CA GLN A 175 21.26 9.48 11.68
C GLN A 175 19.76 9.68 11.41
N ALA A 176 19.44 10.60 10.50
CA ALA A 176 18.09 11.00 10.12
C ALA A 176 17.72 10.38 8.76
N SER A 177 17.58 9.05 8.75
CA SER A 177 17.35 8.26 7.52
C SER A 177 16.15 8.73 6.71
N SER A 178 15.01 8.99 7.35
CA SER A 178 13.78 9.45 6.67
C SER A 178 13.97 10.80 5.99
N THR A 179 14.60 11.76 6.68
CA THR A 179 14.91 13.08 6.11
C THR A 179 15.88 12.96 4.93
N GLY A 180 16.93 12.15 5.07
CA GLY A 180 17.89 11.97 3.99
C GLY A 180 17.27 11.35 2.74
N VAL A 181 16.39 10.36 2.91
CA VAL A 181 15.62 9.74 1.82
C VAL A 181 14.68 10.77 1.17
N VAL A 182 13.96 11.60 1.95
CA VAL A 182 13.07 12.63 1.41
C VAL A 182 13.83 13.66 0.56
N VAL A 183 14.98 14.15 1.04
CA VAL A 183 15.80 15.13 0.30
C VAL A 183 16.32 14.53 -1.01
N ALA A 184 16.88 13.32 -0.97
CA ALA A 184 17.42 12.66 -2.16
C ALA A 184 16.30 12.23 -3.14
N ALA A 185 15.16 11.76 -2.66
CA ALA A 185 14.08 11.29 -3.52
C ALA A 185 13.24 12.44 -4.11
N ALA A 186 12.80 13.40 -3.28
CA ALA A 186 11.93 14.49 -3.72
C ALA A 186 12.70 15.64 -4.39
N GLY A 187 13.96 15.87 -4.01
CA GLY A 187 14.84 16.83 -4.68
C GLY A 187 15.65 16.17 -5.80
N GLY A 188 16.43 15.14 -5.46
CA GLY A 188 17.40 14.54 -6.39
C GLY A 188 16.80 13.99 -7.68
N LEU A 189 15.71 13.20 -7.58
CA LEU A 189 15.14 12.53 -8.75
C LEU A 189 14.45 13.50 -9.73
N PRO A 190 13.57 14.43 -9.31
CA PRO A 190 12.98 15.38 -10.25
C PRO A 190 14.00 16.32 -10.88
N PHE A 191 15.01 16.79 -10.13
CA PHE A 191 16.07 17.62 -10.70
C PHE A 191 16.92 16.87 -11.72
N ALA A 192 17.20 15.59 -11.48
CA ALA A 192 17.90 14.73 -12.45
C ALA A 192 17.07 14.52 -13.72
N PHE A 193 15.75 14.36 -13.58
CA PHE A 193 14.83 14.22 -14.71
C PHE A 193 14.84 15.48 -15.59
N VAL A 194 14.65 16.66 -14.99
CA VAL A 194 14.68 17.95 -15.71
C VAL A 194 16.06 18.19 -16.34
N SER A 195 17.14 17.84 -15.64
CA SER A 195 18.49 17.93 -16.20
C SER A 195 18.64 17.07 -17.46
N GLY A 196 18.25 15.80 -17.41
CA GLY A 196 18.36 14.89 -18.55
C GLY A 196 17.45 15.27 -19.71
N LEU A 197 16.29 15.87 -19.42
CA LEU A 197 15.41 16.42 -20.46
C LEU A 197 16.09 17.53 -21.28
N TYR A 198 16.89 18.39 -20.64
CA TYR A 198 17.43 19.59 -21.28
C TYR A 198 18.90 19.51 -21.69
N ILE A 199 19.62 18.46 -21.31
CA ILE A 199 20.97 18.17 -21.85
C ILE A 199 20.93 17.93 -23.36
N VAL A 200 19.87 17.28 -23.86
CA VAL A 200 19.72 17.01 -25.30
C VAL A 200 19.40 18.34 -26.01
N PRO A 201 20.24 18.77 -26.98
CA PRO A 201 19.97 20.01 -27.72
C PRO A 201 18.69 19.93 -28.55
N GLY A 202 17.96 21.05 -28.64
CA GLY A 202 16.77 21.19 -29.48
C GLY A 202 15.45 21.07 -28.70
N MET A 203 14.36 20.78 -29.43
CA MET A 203 13.04 20.62 -28.83
C MET A 203 12.95 19.34 -28.01
N VAL A 204 12.20 19.40 -26.90
CA VAL A 204 11.94 18.23 -26.05
C VAL A 204 11.21 17.15 -26.87
N GLY A 205 11.77 15.95 -26.88
CA GLY A 205 11.25 14.81 -27.62
C GLY A 205 11.61 13.46 -26.99
N ARG A 206 11.60 12.41 -27.81
CA ARG A 206 11.85 11.02 -27.36
C ARG A 206 13.29 10.83 -26.82
N PRO A 207 14.35 11.37 -27.45
CA PRO A 207 15.72 11.21 -26.95
C PRO A 207 15.97 11.94 -25.62
N SER A 208 15.37 13.12 -25.42
CA SER A 208 15.45 13.84 -24.14
C SER A 208 14.78 13.06 -23.01
N LEU A 209 13.63 12.43 -23.28
CA LEU A 209 12.94 11.59 -22.29
C LEU A 209 13.74 10.32 -21.95
N LEU A 210 14.39 9.72 -22.95
CA LEU A 210 15.32 8.61 -22.74
C LEU A 210 16.45 9.01 -21.79
N LEU A 211 17.12 10.14 -22.05
CA LEU A 211 18.21 10.62 -21.20
C LEU A 211 17.73 11.01 -19.80
N ALA A 212 16.55 11.62 -19.68
CA ALA A 212 15.91 11.94 -18.41
C ALA A 212 15.68 10.66 -17.56
N CYS A 213 15.12 9.61 -18.15
CA CYS A 213 14.99 8.32 -17.48
C CYS A 213 16.36 7.72 -17.12
N GLY A 214 17.36 7.84 -18.01
CA GLY A 214 18.74 7.41 -17.75
C GLY A 214 19.36 8.08 -16.51
N LEU A 215 19.27 9.41 -16.41
CA LEU A 215 19.81 10.13 -15.26
C LEU A 215 19.04 9.82 -13.98
N VAL A 216 17.72 9.69 -14.03
CA VAL A 216 16.91 9.28 -12.88
C VAL A 216 17.32 7.89 -12.38
N LEU A 217 17.59 6.94 -13.29
CA LEU A 217 18.08 5.61 -12.92
C LEU A 217 19.45 5.69 -12.22
N ILE A 218 20.38 6.48 -12.77
CA ILE A 218 21.71 6.68 -12.18
C ILE A 218 21.59 7.30 -10.79
N VAL A 219 20.76 8.33 -10.62
CA VAL A 219 20.56 9.03 -9.34
C VAL A 219 19.86 8.14 -8.32
N ALA A 220 18.89 7.31 -8.73
CA ALA A 220 18.27 6.33 -7.85
C ALA A 220 19.29 5.28 -7.38
N ALA A 221 20.11 4.74 -8.27
CA ALA A 221 21.15 3.78 -7.94
C ALA A 221 22.22 4.39 -7.01
N ALA A 222 22.69 5.59 -7.33
CA ALA A 222 23.64 6.34 -6.49
C ALA A 222 23.06 6.61 -5.10
N SER A 223 21.77 6.93 -5.01
CA SER A 223 21.11 7.17 -3.72
C SER A 223 21.04 5.90 -2.87
N ILE A 224 20.73 4.75 -3.45
CA ILE A 224 20.76 3.46 -2.73
C ILE A 224 22.16 3.18 -2.18
N LEU A 225 23.20 3.38 -3.00
CA LEU A 225 24.60 3.13 -2.62
C LEU A 225 25.09 4.08 -1.53
N LEU A 226 24.81 5.39 -1.67
CA LEU A 226 25.34 6.41 -0.78
C LEU A 226 24.57 6.47 0.55
N LEU A 227 23.24 6.41 0.51
CA LEU A 227 22.41 6.50 1.72
C LEU A 227 22.37 5.16 2.45
N GLY A 228 22.28 4.03 1.74
CA GLY A 228 22.01 2.72 2.36
C GLY A 228 20.62 2.64 3.02
N ALA A 229 19.69 3.50 2.61
CA ALA A 229 18.32 3.61 3.12
C ALA A 229 17.34 3.97 1.99
N GLY A 230 16.04 3.78 2.20
CA GLY A 230 15.00 4.16 1.23
C GLY A 230 14.90 3.24 0.00
N ILE A 231 15.29 1.97 0.14
CA ILE A 231 15.31 0.97 -0.95
C ILE A 231 13.99 0.98 -1.73
N THR A 232 12.85 0.96 -1.04
CA THR A 232 11.52 0.94 -1.67
C THR A 232 11.30 2.07 -2.67
N VAL A 233 11.61 3.31 -2.31
CA VAL A 233 11.37 4.49 -3.17
C VAL A 233 12.34 4.51 -4.35
N PHE A 234 13.63 4.27 -4.10
CA PHE A 234 14.62 4.30 -5.16
C PHE A 234 14.48 3.13 -6.13
N ILE A 235 14.10 1.94 -5.66
CA ILE A 235 13.79 0.80 -6.54
C ILE A 235 12.51 1.05 -7.32
N ALA A 236 11.47 1.66 -6.75
CA ALA A 236 10.28 2.04 -7.50
C ALA A 236 10.63 2.97 -8.67
N VAL A 237 11.42 4.00 -8.40
CA VAL A 237 11.81 4.99 -9.41
C VAL A 237 12.81 4.39 -10.42
N ALA A 238 13.77 3.58 -9.98
CA ALA A 238 14.68 2.86 -10.88
C ALA A 238 13.94 1.89 -11.80
N THR A 239 12.91 1.21 -11.30
CA THR A 239 12.06 0.34 -12.10
C THR A 239 11.30 1.15 -13.14
N ALA A 240 10.66 2.25 -12.73
CA ALA A 240 9.95 3.14 -13.64
C ALA A 240 10.87 3.73 -14.73
N ALA A 241 12.06 4.17 -14.33
CA ALA A 241 13.09 4.68 -15.23
C ALA A 241 13.57 3.61 -16.21
N THR A 242 13.75 2.36 -15.78
CA THR A 242 14.13 1.24 -16.66
C THR A 242 13.08 1.01 -17.75
N PHE A 243 11.80 0.96 -17.39
CA PHE A 243 10.72 0.86 -18.38
C PHE A 243 10.68 2.08 -19.29
N GLY A 244 10.91 3.28 -18.75
CA GLY A 244 11.01 4.51 -19.54
C GLY A 244 12.14 4.46 -20.56
N ILE A 245 13.34 4.02 -20.17
CA ILE A 245 14.48 3.82 -21.08
C ILE A 245 14.10 2.87 -22.22
N ILE A 246 13.51 1.71 -21.90
CA ILE A 246 13.08 0.74 -22.92
C ILE A 246 12.05 1.37 -23.85
N ALA A 247 11.00 2.00 -23.30
CA ALA A 247 9.91 2.60 -24.06
C ALA A 247 10.41 3.73 -24.98
N PHE A 248 11.22 4.65 -24.48
CA PHE A 248 11.74 5.77 -25.27
C PHE A 248 12.86 5.35 -26.23
N THR A 249 13.58 4.26 -25.95
CA THR A 249 14.49 3.64 -26.94
C THR A 249 13.67 3.10 -28.11
N VAL A 250 12.65 2.28 -27.84
CA VAL A 250 11.75 1.75 -28.88
C VAL A 250 11.08 2.89 -29.65
N ALA A 251 10.58 3.92 -28.95
CA ALA A 251 9.98 5.09 -29.58
C ALA A 251 10.99 5.88 -30.43
N SER A 252 12.28 5.90 -30.08
CA SER A 252 13.28 6.60 -30.88
C SER A 252 13.69 5.81 -32.14
N LEU A 253 13.55 4.48 -32.10
CA LEU A 253 13.86 3.60 -33.23
C LEU A 253 12.67 3.40 -34.18
N ILE A 254 11.44 3.46 -33.65
CA ILE A 254 10.21 3.18 -34.40
C ILE A 254 9.33 4.44 -34.44
N SER A 255 9.04 4.91 -35.64
CA SER A 255 8.12 6.03 -35.90
C SER A 255 6.66 5.59 -35.72
N HIS A 256 6.25 5.31 -34.48
CA HIS A 256 4.88 4.99 -34.12
C HIS A 256 4.24 6.10 -33.26
N PRO A 257 2.91 6.31 -33.31
CA PRO A 257 2.18 7.15 -32.35
C PRO A 257 2.43 6.75 -30.89
N ALA A 258 2.44 7.75 -29.99
CA ALA A 258 2.73 7.59 -28.58
C ALA A 258 1.78 6.60 -27.87
N ALA A 259 0.49 6.61 -28.23
CA ALA A 259 -0.50 5.70 -27.65
C ALA A 259 -0.18 4.22 -27.92
N GLY A 260 0.36 3.88 -29.10
CA GLY A 260 0.78 2.52 -29.41
C GLY A 260 2.03 2.09 -28.62
N ILE A 261 3.04 2.95 -28.51
CA ILE A 261 4.21 2.69 -27.66
C ILE A 261 3.77 2.48 -26.20
N ALA A 262 2.89 3.35 -25.70
CA ALA A 262 2.35 3.27 -24.36
C ALA A 262 1.56 1.97 -24.14
N ALA A 263 0.77 1.51 -25.12
CA ALA A 263 0.05 0.25 -25.02
C ALA A 263 1.00 -0.94 -24.83
N GLY A 264 2.10 -0.96 -25.60
CA GLY A 264 3.17 -1.94 -25.44
C GLY A 264 3.84 -1.85 -24.08
N THR A 265 4.18 -0.64 -23.63
CA THR A 265 4.76 -0.41 -22.30
C THR A 265 3.84 -0.89 -21.18
N ALA A 266 2.53 -0.65 -21.27
CA ALA A 266 1.56 -1.14 -20.29
C ALA A 266 1.50 -2.67 -20.26
N ALA A 267 1.51 -3.32 -21.43
CA ALA A 267 1.54 -4.77 -21.55
C ALA A 267 2.81 -5.39 -20.95
N VAL A 268 3.99 -4.84 -21.28
CA VAL A 268 5.28 -5.32 -20.76
C VAL A 268 5.40 -5.06 -19.25
N ALA A 269 4.91 -3.92 -18.76
CA ALA A 269 4.86 -3.63 -17.33
C ALA A 269 3.95 -4.63 -16.59
N LEU A 270 2.72 -4.84 -17.04
CA LEU A 270 1.84 -5.85 -16.43
C LEU A 270 2.43 -7.27 -16.47
N ALA A 271 3.09 -7.66 -17.56
CA ALA A 271 3.80 -8.92 -17.62
C ALA A 271 4.97 -8.97 -16.62
N GLY A 272 5.69 -7.85 -16.47
CA GLY A 272 6.75 -7.65 -15.49
C GLY A 272 6.30 -7.89 -14.04
N LEU A 273 5.05 -7.55 -13.70
CA LEU A 273 4.48 -7.86 -12.37
C LEU A 273 4.58 -9.35 -12.02
N SER A 274 4.49 -10.25 -13.02
CA SER A 274 4.55 -11.70 -12.81
C SER A 274 5.99 -12.20 -12.57
N ALA A 275 6.98 -11.44 -13.01
CA ALA A 275 8.40 -11.74 -12.80
C ALA A 275 8.94 -11.21 -11.46
N LEU A 276 8.19 -10.33 -10.78
CA LEU A 276 8.67 -9.63 -9.59
C LEU A 276 9.18 -10.53 -8.45
N PRO A 277 8.52 -11.65 -8.10
CA PRO A 277 9.04 -12.53 -7.05
C PRO A 277 10.44 -13.07 -7.39
N ARG A 278 10.67 -13.43 -8.65
CA ARG A 278 11.97 -13.95 -9.12
C ARG A 278 13.04 -12.85 -9.12
N THR A 279 12.69 -11.65 -9.59
CA THR A 279 13.62 -10.52 -9.57
C THR A 279 13.97 -10.09 -8.15
N THR A 280 13.01 -10.15 -7.22
CA THR A 280 13.26 -9.86 -5.80
C THR A 280 14.22 -10.87 -5.19
N ILE A 281 14.03 -12.18 -5.42
CA ILE A 281 14.95 -13.21 -4.93
C ILE A 281 16.38 -12.95 -5.43
N TRP A 282 16.52 -12.59 -6.71
CA TRP A 282 17.81 -12.28 -7.33
C TRP A 282 18.44 -11.00 -6.78
N LEU A 283 17.69 -9.90 -6.72
CA LEU A 283 18.19 -8.59 -6.24
C LEU A 283 18.51 -8.59 -4.75
N ALA A 284 17.66 -9.23 -3.94
CA ALA A 284 17.86 -9.33 -2.49
C ALA A 284 18.88 -10.41 -2.09
N LYS A 285 19.38 -11.19 -3.06
CA LYS A 285 20.34 -12.30 -2.84
C LYS A 285 19.89 -13.23 -1.72
N LEU A 286 18.60 -13.61 -1.75
CA LEU A 286 18.06 -14.55 -0.77
C LEU A 286 18.77 -15.90 -0.93
N PRO A 287 19.15 -16.57 0.18
CA PRO A 287 19.72 -17.91 0.10
C PRO A 287 18.68 -18.83 -0.52
N LEU A 288 19.01 -19.44 -1.65
CA LEU A 288 18.17 -20.47 -2.24
C LEU A 288 18.28 -21.72 -1.36
N PRO A 289 17.15 -22.38 -1.06
CA PRO A 289 17.20 -23.66 -0.36
C PRO A 289 18.05 -24.62 -1.18
N ASN A 290 19.15 -25.12 -0.61
CA ASN A 290 19.93 -26.17 -1.23
C ASN A 290 19.10 -27.46 -1.18
N VAL A 291 18.76 -28.02 -2.33
CA VAL A 291 18.08 -29.32 -2.41
C VAL A 291 19.17 -30.36 -2.60
N PRO A 292 19.47 -31.21 -1.59
CA PRO A 292 20.54 -32.19 -1.69
C PRO A 292 20.31 -33.11 -2.89
N GLY A 293 21.30 -33.22 -3.77
CA GLY A 293 21.25 -34.08 -4.96
C GLY A 293 21.76 -35.49 -4.69
N SER A 294 22.48 -35.69 -3.59
CA SER A 294 23.08 -36.96 -3.19
C SER A 294 22.89 -37.26 -1.70
N ALA A 295 23.08 -38.52 -1.30
CA ALA A 295 23.08 -38.90 0.12
C ALA A 295 24.30 -38.36 0.89
N GLU A 296 25.34 -37.94 0.18
CA GLU A 296 26.52 -37.29 0.75
C GLU A 296 26.23 -35.80 1.05
N ASP A 297 25.46 -35.13 0.19
CA ASP A 297 24.98 -33.75 0.39
C ASP A 297 24.04 -33.63 1.61
N LEU A 298 23.35 -34.72 1.98
CA LEU A 298 22.53 -34.80 3.21
C LEU A 298 23.38 -34.87 4.49
N LYS A 299 24.65 -35.26 4.38
CA LYS A 299 25.59 -35.30 5.52
C LYS A 299 26.34 -33.98 5.70
N GLU A 300 26.34 -33.11 4.70
CA GLU A 300 26.85 -31.76 4.83
C GLU A 300 25.90 -30.93 5.71
N ASP A 301 26.30 -30.72 6.96
CA ASP A 301 25.62 -29.80 7.88
C ASP A 301 25.86 -28.36 7.41
N SER A 302 25.04 -27.89 6.48
CA SER A 302 24.92 -26.46 6.21
C SER A 302 24.24 -25.83 7.43
N GLY A 303 25.02 -25.55 8.48
CA GLY A 303 24.51 -25.13 9.78
C GLY A 303 23.43 -24.06 9.68
N PHE A 304 22.53 -24.02 10.66
CA PHE A 304 21.38 -23.11 10.67
C PHE A 304 21.84 -21.66 10.47
N PRO A 305 21.34 -20.95 9.43
CA PRO A 305 21.69 -19.56 9.24
C PRO A 305 21.23 -18.74 10.44
N ASP A 306 22.04 -17.77 10.86
CA ASP A 306 21.69 -16.87 11.97
C ASP A 306 20.34 -16.20 11.70
N TYR A 307 19.40 -16.34 12.65
CA TYR A 307 18.04 -15.83 12.54
C TYR A 307 18.01 -14.32 12.21
N SER A 308 18.93 -13.54 12.81
CA SER A 308 19.04 -12.10 12.58
C SER A 308 19.39 -11.77 11.13
N SER A 309 20.19 -12.62 10.48
CA SER A 309 20.58 -12.47 9.08
C SER A 309 19.43 -12.80 8.12
N ILE A 310 18.59 -13.78 8.48
CA ILE A 310 17.39 -14.15 7.72
C ILE A 310 16.37 -13.01 7.81
N GLU A 311 16.12 -12.49 9.01
CA GLU A 311 15.16 -11.39 9.24
C GLU A 311 15.55 -10.13 8.45
N ARG A 312 16.83 -9.73 8.51
CA ARG A 312 17.33 -8.58 7.74
C ARG A 312 17.20 -8.78 6.22
N ARG A 313 17.53 -9.98 5.71
CA ARG A 313 17.40 -10.29 4.28
C ARG A 313 15.94 -10.32 3.83
N ALA A 314 15.04 -10.85 4.66
CA ALA A 314 13.61 -10.87 4.39
C ALA A 314 13.03 -9.44 4.35
N SER A 315 13.44 -8.57 5.28
CA SER A 315 13.06 -7.16 5.30
C SER A 315 13.54 -6.42 4.04
N VAL A 316 14.81 -6.60 3.65
CA VAL A 316 15.34 -6.03 2.41
C VAL A 316 14.58 -6.55 1.19
N ALA A 317 14.32 -7.86 1.10
CA ALA A 317 13.54 -8.43 0.02
C ALA A 317 12.12 -7.85 -0.05
N HIS A 318 11.50 -7.60 1.11
CA HIS A 318 10.21 -6.93 1.17
C HIS A 318 10.27 -5.52 0.58
N ASP A 319 11.29 -4.72 0.91
CA ASP A 319 11.48 -3.38 0.37
C ASP A 319 11.70 -3.39 -1.15
N TYR A 320 12.53 -4.30 -1.66
CA TYR A 320 12.72 -4.50 -3.10
C TYR A 320 11.41 -4.87 -3.80
N MET A 321 10.67 -5.84 -3.25
CA MET A 321 9.40 -6.29 -3.83
C MET A 321 8.38 -5.15 -3.89
N THR A 322 8.25 -4.40 -2.81
CA THR A 322 7.31 -3.27 -2.73
C THR A 322 7.73 -2.17 -3.70
N GLY A 323 9.02 -1.85 -3.79
CA GLY A 323 9.54 -0.87 -4.76
C GLY A 323 9.27 -1.29 -6.20
N LEU A 324 9.64 -2.52 -6.57
CA LEU A 324 9.41 -3.07 -7.91
C LEU A 324 7.93 -3.02 -8.29
N LEU A 325 7.04 -3.38 -7.37
CA LEU A 325 5.61 -3.38 -7.57
C LEU A 325 5.05 -1.97 -7.76
N VAL A 326 5.48 -1.00 -6.94
CA VAL A 326 5.08 0.41 -7.09
C VAL A 326 5.55 0.97 -8.43
N GLY A 327 6.82 0.75 -8.79
CA GLY A 327 7.38 1.25 -10.04
C GLY A 327 6.70 0.65 -11.26
N CYS A 328 6.53 -0.67 -11.27
CA CYS A 328 5.90 -1.40 -12.35
C CYS A 328 4.41 -1.05 -12.50
N GLY A 329 3.66 -1.01 -11.39
CA GLY A 329 2.25 -0.60 -11.38
C GLY A 329 2.05 0.86 -11.83
N SER A 330 2.93 1.78 -11.42
CA SER A 330 2.87 3.18 -11.84
C SER A 330 3.13 3.36 -13.33
N VAL A 331 4.10 2.61 -13.89
CA VAL A 331 4.36 2.61 -15.33
C VAL A 331 3.15 2.05 -16.09
N ALA A 332 2.60 0.91 -15.66
CA ALA A 332 1.42 0.32 -16.29
C ALA A 332 0.25 1.30 -16.29
N ALA A 333 0.02 1.99 -15.17
CA ALA A 333 -1.03 3.00 -15.03
C ALA A 333 -0.81 4.21 -15.95
N LEU A 334 0.36 4.85 -15.92
CA LEU A 334 0.68 6.00 -16.77
C LEU A 334 0.59 5.65 -18.26
N ALA A 335 1.13 4.50 -18.63
CA ALA A 335 1.11 4.03 -20.01
C ALA A 335 -0.32 3.71 -20.48
N ALA A 336 -1.16 3.13 -19.63
CA ALA A 336 -2.58 2.92 -19.92
C ALA A 336 -3.37 4.23 -20.08
N ILE A 337 -3.09 5.25 -19.25
CA ILE A 337 -3.68 6.59 -19.40
C ILE A 337 -3.33 7.19 -20.77
N ILE A 338 -2.06 7.11 -21.18
CA ILE A 338 -1.63 7.58 -22.51
C ILE A 338 -2.27 6.73 -23.62
N THR A 339 -2.40 5.41 -23.42
CA THR A 339 -3.03 4.49 -24.37
C THR A 339 -4.50 4.84 -24.64
N ALA A 340 -5.23 5.32 -23.62
CA ALA A 340 -6.62 5.75 -23.75
C ALA A 340 -6.81 6.94 -24.71
N SER A 341 -5.75 7.69 -25.02
CA SER A 341 -5.77 8.77 -26.02
C SER A 341 -5.73 8.27 -27.47
N ALA A 342 -5.59 6.96 -27.70
CA ALA A 342 -5.65 6.40 -29.05
C ALA A 342 -7.03 6.70 -29.68
N PRO A 343 -7.08 7.00 -30.99
CA PRO A 343 -8.34 7.25 -31.69
C PRO A 343 -9.21 5.99 -31.83
N SER A 344 -8.64 4.80 -31.65
CA SER A 344 -9.37 3.54 -31.73
C SER A 344 -10.00 3.16 -30.39
N ILE A 345 -11.15 2.46 -30.45
CA ILE A 345 -11.83 1.95 -29.25
C ILE A 345 -10.94 1.01 -28.43
N PHE A 346 -9.97 0.35 -29.09
CA PHE A 346 -8.99 -0.51 -28.45
C PHE A 346 -8.14 0.25 -27.42
N GLY A 347 -7.90 1.55 -27.58
CA GLY A 347 -7.17 2.36 -26.59
C GLY A 347 -7.87 2.39 -25.24
N VAL A 348 -9.16 2.76 -25.25
CA VAL A 348 -10.00 2.83 -24.05
C VAL A 348 -10.23 1.44 -23.44
N ILE A 349 -10.46 0.42 -24.27
CA ILE A 349 -10.61 -0.96 -23.80
C ILE A 349 -9.32 -1.45 -23.12
N THR A 350 -8.15 -1.22 -23.74
CA THR A 350 -6.86 -1.59 -23.15
C THR A 350 -6.66 -0.91 -21.80
N ALA A 351 -6.93 0.39 -21.72
CA ALA A 351 -6.77 1.15 -20.48
C ALA A 351 -7.73 0.68 -19.37
N GLY A 352 -8.97 0.35 -19.72
CA GLY A 352 -9.95 -0.24 -18.81
C GLY A 352 -9.50 -1.62 -18.29
N VAL A 353 -9.03 -2.49 -19.19
CA VAL A 353 -8.53 -3.82 -18.81
C VAL A 353 -7.29 -3.72 -17.92
N VAL A 354 -6.35 -2.83 -18.21
CA VAL A 354 -5.16 -2.58 -17.35
C VAL A 354 -5.58 -2.07 -15.98
N THR A 355 -6.54 -1.14 -15.92
CA THR A 355 -7.10 -0.62 -14.66
C THR A 355 -7.67 -1.75 -13.80
N VAL A 356 -8.53 -2.59 -14.39
CA VAL A 356 -9.14 -3.74 -13.70
C VAL A 356 -8.07 -4.75 -13.29
N ALA A 357 -7.09 -5.04 -14.14
CA ALA A 357 -5.99 -5.94 -13.82
C ALA A 357 -5.22 -5.46 -12.59
N LEU A 358 -4.81 -4.19 -12.53
CA LEU A 358 -4.08 -3.61 -11.38
C LEU A 358 -4.90 -3.70 -10.08
N LEU A 359 -6.20 -3.38 -10.14
CA LEU A 359 -7.09 -3.46 -8.98
C LEU A 359 -7.29 -4.90 -8.49
N LEU A 360 -7.49 -5.85 -9.39
CA LEU A 360 -7.67 -7.26 -9.03
C LEU A 360 -6.39 -7.89 -8.46
N ARG A 361 -5.24 -7.50 -9.00
CA ARG A 361 -3.91 -7.99 -8.60
C ARG A 361 -3.59 -7.70 -7.14
N ALA A 362 -4.13 -6.62 -6.58
CA ALA A 362 -3.95 -6.27 -5.17
C ALA A 362 -4.30 -7.42 -4.20
N ARG A 363 -5.20 -8.32 -4.61
CA ARG A 363 -5.65 -9.47 -3.80
C ARG A 363 -4.64 -10.62 -3.73
N THR A 364 -3.68 -10.67 -4.66
CA THR A 364 -2.66 -11.72 -4.71
C THR A 364 -1.55 -11.53 -3.68
N TYR A 365 -1.43 -10.32 -3.13
CA TYR A 365 -0.41 -9.98 -2.13
C TYR A 365 -1.01 -9.99 -0.73
N ALA A 366 -0.47 -10.84 0.16
CA ALA A 366 -0.91 -10.92 1.55
C ALA A 366 -0.53 -9.68 2.38
N ASN A 367 0.48 -8.91 1.95
CA ASN A 367 0.93 -7.72 2.66
C ASN A 367 0.07 -6.50 2.29
N GLY A 368 -0.50 -5.84 3.30
CA GLY A 368 -1.33 -4.65 3.15
C GLY A 368 -0.65 -3.50 2.40
N SER A 369 0.66 -3.27 2.58
CA SER A 369 1.36 -2.17 1.89
C SER A 369 1.42 -2.37 0.36
N GLN A 370 1.67 -3.61 -0.07
CA GLN A 370 1.74 -4.01 -1.47
C GLN A 370 0.36 -4.02 -2.11
N ALA A 371 -0.65 -4.50 -1.38
CA ALA A 371 -2.04 -4.43 -1.82
C ALA A 371 -2.50 -2.97 -2.00
N ILE A 372 -2.23 -2.09 -1.03
CA ILE A 372 -2.56 -0.66 -1.11
C ILE A 372 -1.85 0.01 -2.29
N ALA A 373 -0.58 -0.32 -2.55
CA ALA A 373 0.16 0.24 -3.69
C ALA A 373 -0.49 -0.13 -5.05
N LEU A 374 -0.91 -1.38 -5.23
CA LEU A 374 -1.62 -1.81 -6.46
C LEU A 374 -3.02 -1.19 -6.57
N LEU A 375 -3.75 -1.10 -5.45
CA LEU A 375 -5.04 -0.40 -5.43
C LEU A 375 -4.86 1.07 -5.81
N ALA A 376 -3.88 1.75 -5.23
CA ALA A 376 -3.61 3.17 -5.51
C ALA A 376 -3.20 3.39 -6.97
N THR A 377 -2.33 2.55 -7.54
CA THR A 377 -1.94 2.65 -8.96
C THR A 377 -3.09 2.31 -9.91
N GLY A 378 -3.93 1.32 -9.57
CA GLY A 378 -5.16 1.01 -10.32
C GLY A 378 -6.18 2.15 -10.25
N MET A 379 -6.41 2.73 -9.08
CA MET A 379 -7.29 3.90 -8.91
C MET A 379 -6.75 5.13 -9.67
N PHE A 380 -5.44 5.37 -9.61
CA PHE A 380 -4.79 6.43 -10.37
C PHE A 380 -4.96 6.23 -11.89
N CYS A 381 -4.78 5.01 -12.38
CA CYS A 381 -5.04 4.64 -13.78
C CYS A 381 -6.49 4.95 -14.17
N GLY A 382 -7.45 4.44 -13.42
CA GLY A 382 -8.88 4.65 -13.68
C GLY A 382 -9.27 6.13 -13.64
N ALA A 383 -8.80 6.87 -12.63
CA ALA A 383 -9.03 8.30 -12.52
C ALA A 383 -8.45 9.07 -13.72
N GLY A 384 -7.21 8.77 -14.13
CA GLY A 384 -6.59 9.42 -15.28
C GLY A 384 -7.35 9.17 -16.59
N VAL A 385 -7.82 7.93 -16.82
CA VAL A 385 -8.64 7.59 -17.99
C VAL A 385 -9.97 8.32 -17.97
N LEU A 386 -10.66 8.36 -16.82
CA LEU A 386 -11.94 9.03 -16.67
C LEU A 386 -11.83 10.55 -16.81
N ILE A 387 -10.77 11.16 -16.27
CA ILE A 387 -10.48 12.59 -16.45
C ILE A 387 -10.19 12.88 -17.93
N GLY A 388 -9.40 12.03 -18.60
CA GLY A 388 -9.16 12.15 -20.04
C GLY A 388 -10.47 12.10 -20.85
N TRP A 389 -11.35 11.15 -20.52
CA TRP A 389 -12.66 11.02 -21.16
C TRP A 389 -13.58 12.21 -20.90
N LEU A 390 -13.56 12.77 -19.67
CA LEU A 390 -14.30 13.99 -19.35
C LEU A 390 -13.86 15.17 -20.22
N TRP A 391 -12.57 15.34 -20.44
CA TRP A 391 -12.01 16.43 -21.25
C TRP A 391 -12.30 16.26 -22.75
N SER A 392 -12.33 15.04 -23.26
CA SER A 392 -12.53 14.77 -24.69
C SER A 392 -14.00 14.66 -25.12
N SER A 393 -14.94 14.46 -24.18
CA SER A 393 -16.36 14.26 -24.50
C SER A 393 -17.11 15.58 -24.76
N ASP A 394 -18.16 15.53 -25.58
CA ASP A 394 -19.10 16.63 -25.78
C ASP A 394 -20.10 16.77 -24.62
N ALA A 395 -20.82 17.90 -24.56
CA ALA A 395 -21.73 18.21 -23.44
C ALA A 395 -22.80 17.13 -23.19
N PHE A 396 -23.36 16.56 -24.26
CA PHE A 396 -24.36 15.49 -24.16
C PHE A 396 -23.76 14.20 -23.58
N ASP A 397 -22.62 13.76 -24.11
CA ASP A 397 -21.94 12.54 -23.63
C ASP A 397 -21.42 12.69 -22.20
N ARG A 398 -21.00 13.88 -21.80
CA ARG A 398 -20.62 14.18 -20.41
C ARG A 398 -21.79 13.95 -19.45
N LEU A 399 -22.98 14.44 -19.79
CA LEU A 399 -24.17 14.34 -18.94
C LEU A 399 -24.76 12.93 -18.91
N LEU A 400 -24.80 12.24 -20.06
CA LEU A 400 -25.42 10.92 -20.16
C LEU A 400 -24.47 9.80 -19.71
N TRP A 401 -23.26 9.75 -20.28
CA TRP A 401 -22.35 8.63 -20.14
C TRP A 401 -21.30 8.85 -19.05
N VAL A 402 -20.56 9.96 -19.10
CA VAL A 402 -19.45 10.20 -18.15
C VAL A 402 -19.98 10.31 -16.72
N PHE A 403 -21.01 11.13 -16.50
CA PHE A 403 -21.65 11.27 -15.19
C PHE A 403 -22.21 9.94 -14.68
N GLY A 404 -22.97 9.22 -15.51
CA GLY A 404 -23.57 7.93 -15.15
C GLY A 404 -22.52 6.89 -14.74
N VAL A 405 -21.45 6.75 -15.53
CA VAL A 405 -20.35 5.82 -15.24
C VAL A 405 -19.62 6.21 -13.95
N LEU A 406 -19.35 7.51 -13.72
CA LEU A 406 -18.71 7.98 -12.48
C LEU A 406 -19.55 7.67 -11.24
N VAL A 407 -20.87 7.92 -11.30
CA VAL A 407 -21.79 7.59 -10.20
C VAL A 407 -21.80 6.08 -9.93
N LEU A 408 -21.84 5.25 -10.98
CA LEU A 408 -21.81 3.80 -10.84
C LEU A 408 -20.48 3.30 -10.24
N ILE A 409 -19.35 3.86 -10.65
CA ILE A 409 -18.04 3.53 -10.09
C ILE A 409 -17.98 3.94 -8.61
N GLY A 410 -18.43 5.15 -8.27
CA GLY A 410 -18.48 5.63 -6.89
C GLY A 410 -19.35 4.75 -6.00
N ALA A 411 -20.57 4.43 -6.45
CA ALA A 411 -21.47 3.53 -5.74
C ALA A 411 -20.86 2.12 -5.57
N SER A 412 -20.25 1.58 -6.63
CA SER A 412 -19.58 0.27 -6.59
C SER A 412 -18.40 0.27 -5.62
N ALA A 413 -17.59 1.32 -5.60
CA ALA A 413 -16.46 1.46 -4.68
C ALA A 413 -16.92 1.50 -3.21
N LEU A 414 -18.01 2.22 -2.91
CA LEU A 414 -18.61 2.25 -1.56
C LEU A 414 -19.14 0.87 -1.15
N VAL A 415 -19.87 0.19 -2.04
CA VAL A 415 -20.36 -1.18 -1.80
C VAL A 415 -19.20 -2.15 -1.55
N LEU A 416 -18.18 -2.13 -2.40
CA LEU A 416 -16.99 -2.97 -2.27
C LEU A 416 -16.17 -2.62 -1.00
N GLY A 417 -16.12 -1.36 -0.60
CA GLY A 417 -15.37 -0.93 0.59
C GLY A 417 -16.08 -1.22 1.92
N VAL A 418 -17.41 -1.15 1.96
CA VAL A 418 -18.19 -1.24 3.20
C VAL A 418 -18.83 -2.61 3.39
N ILE A 419 -19.37 -3.21 2.32
CA ILE A 419 -20.17 -4.43 2.42
C ILE A 419 -19.29 -5.68 2.27
N PHE A 420 -18.39 -5.70 1.29
CA PHE A 420 -17.62 -6.91 0.95
C PHE A 420 -16.66 -7.40 2.05
N PRO A 421 -16.00 -6.54 2.87
CA PRO A 421 -15.11 -7.02 3.94
C PRO A 421 -15.81 -7.90 4.98
N ASN A 422 -17.11 -7.70 5.19
CA ASN A 422 -17.91 -8.44 6.16
C ASN A 422 -18.55 -9.71 5.57
N GLN A 423 -18.35 -9.98 4.28
CA GLN A 423 -18.98 -11.08 3.56
C GLN A 423 -18.05 -12.29 3.45
N ARG A 424 -18.60 -13.49 3.65
CA ARG A 424 -17.89 -14.75 3.40
C ARG A 424 -18.11 -15.18 1.95
N PHE A 425 -17.12 -14.96 1.09
CA PHE A 425 -17.18 -15.41 -0.31
C PHE A 425 -17.04 -16.92 -0.44
N SER A 426 -17.94 -17.55 -1.20
CA SER A 426 -17.86 -18.97 -1.56
C SER A 426 -16.66 -19.27 -2.47
N PRO A 427 -16.11 -20.50 -2.45
CA PRO A 427 -14.98 -20.86 -3.31
C PRO A 427 -15.20 -20.61 -4.82
N PRO A 428 -16.38 -20.89 -5.41
CA PRO A 428 -16.64 -20.58 -6.83
C PRO A 428 -16.58 -19.07 -7.14
N MET A 429 -17.01 -18.22 -6.21
CA MET A 429 -16.97 -16.77 -6.40
C MET A 429 -15.53 -16.25 -6.43
N ARG A 430 -14.68 -16.71 -5.49
CA ARG A 430 -13.24 -16.39 -5.49
C ARG A 430 -12.58 -16.84 -6.79
N ARG A 431 -12.88 -18.07 -7.22
CA ARG A 431 -12.38 -18.64 -8.47
C ARG A 431 -12.80 -17.85 -9.70
N SER A 432 -14.03 -17.35 -9.72
CA SER A 432 -14.53 -16.53 -10.84
C SER A 432 -13.72 -15.25 -11.01
N VAL A 433 -13.34 -14.60 -9.91
CA VAL A 433 -12.52 -13.39 -9.98
C VAL A 433 -11.06 -13.70 -10.32
N GLU A 434 -10.51 -14.84 -9.90
CA GLU A 434 -9.20 -15.32 -10.39
C GLU A 434 -9.20 -15.53 -11.90
N ILE A 435 -10.26 -16.13 -12.45
CA ILE A 435 -10.42 -16.33 -13.89
C ILE A 435 -10.54 -14.98 -14.61
N LEU A 436 -11.33 -14.05 -14.07
CA LEU A 436 -11.44 -12.70 -14.63
C LEU A 436 -10.08 -11.99 -14.66
N GLU A 437 -9.31 -12.05 -13.58
CA GLU A 437 -7.96 -11.50 -13.52
C GLU A 437 -7.05 -12.13 -14.59
N ALA A 438 -7.09 -13.46 -14.75
CA ALA A 438 -6.32 -14.16 -15.77
C ALA A 438 -6.73 -13.73 -17.20
N ILE A 439 -8.03 -13.56 -17.46
CA ILE A 439 -8.54 -13.06 -18.75
C ILE A 439 -8.04 -11.64 -19.01
N CYS A 440 -8.13 -10.74 -18.02
CA CYS A 440 -7.61 -9.39 -18.15
C CYS A 440 -6.11 -9.40 -18.51
N LEU A 441 -5.30 -10.17 -17.79
CA LEU A 441 -3.87 -10.27 -18.06
C LEU A 441 -3.57 -10.87 -19.45
N ALA A 442 -4.30 -11.90 -19.87
CA ALA A 442 -4.11 -12.53 -21.16
C ALA A 442 -4.54 -11.65 -22.35
N THR A 443 -5.56 -10.80 -22.17
CA THR A 443 -6.12 -9.95 -23.23
C THR A 443 -5.36 -8.64 -23.45
N VAL A 444 -4.60 -8.16 -22.46
CA VAL A 444 -3.81 -6.92 -22.59
C VAL A 444 -2.85 -6.96 -23.78
N LEU A 445 -2.16 -8.08 -24.01
CA LEU A 445 -1.21 -8.17 -25.13
C LEU A 445 -1.91 -8.08 -26.49
N PRO A 446 -2.93 -8.91 -26.82
CA PRO A 446 -3.71 -8.73 -28.05
C PRO A 446 -4.28 -7.33 -28.23
N LEU A 447 -4.81 -6.72 -27.16
CA LEU A 447 -5.37 -5.37 -27.22
C LEU A 447 -4.28 -4.32 -27.50
N ALA A 448 -3.10 -4.44 -26.90
CA ALA A 448 -1.97 -3.57 -27.20
C ALA A 448 -1.52 -3.67 -28.65
N LEU A 449 -1.49 -4.88 -29.22
CA LEU A 449 -1.20 -5.09 -30.65
C LEU A 449 -2.28 -4.48 -31.56
N ALA A 450 -3.55 -4.48 -31.12
CA ALA A 450 -4.62 -3.78 -31.82
C ALA A 450 -4.43 -2.25 -31.80
N VAL A 451 -4.03 -1.68 -30.66
CA VAL A 451 -3.72 -0.23 -30.55
C VAL A 451 -2.50 0.14 -31.41
N MET A 452 -1.55 -0.77 -31.59
CA MET A 452 -0.42 -0.60 -32.50
C MET A 452 -0.78 -0.81 -33.99
N GLU A 453 -2.05 -1.05 -34.32
CA GLU A 453 -2.52 -1.32 -35.68
C GLU A 453 -1.80 -2.52 -36.36
N LEU A 454 -1.17 -3.41 -35.58
CA LEU A 454 -0.35 -4.49 -36.12
C LEU A 454 -1.20 -5.50 -36.92
N TYR A 455 -2.43 -5.76 -36.49
CA TYR A 455 -3.37 -6.61 -37.22
C TYR A 455 -3.70 -6.05 -38.61
N THR A 456 -3.88 -4.73 -38.69
CA THR A 456 -4.13 -4.00 -39.94
C THR A 456 -2.91 -4.12 -40.85
N VAL A 457 -1.71 -3.89 -40.32
CA VAL A 457 -0.45 -4.06 -41.05
C VAL A 457 -0.34 -5.48 -41.63
N VAL A 458 -0.45 -6.52 -40.79
CA VAL A 458 -0.32 -7.92 -41.22
C VAL A 458 -1.38 -8.31 -42.26
N ARG A 459 -2.62 -7.80 -42.12
CA ARG A 459 -3.68 -8.04 -43.11
C ARG A 459 -3.38 -7.42 -44.48
N HIS A 460 -2.67 -6.30 -44.51
CA HIS A 460 -2.30 -5.60 -45.74
C HIS A 460 -0.94 -5.99 -46.29
N VAL A 461 -0.13 -6.76 -45.55
CA VAL A 461 1.03 -7.46 -46.12
C VAL A 461 0.50 -8.54 -47.04
N ASN A 462 0.36 -8.19 -48.32
CA ASN A 462 0.12 -9.15 -49.38
C ASN A 462 1.41 -9.96 -49.53
N ILE A 463 1.51 -11.12 -48.88
CA ILE A 463 2.53 -12.13 -49.17
C ILE A 463 2.12 -12.76 -50.51
N GLY A 464 2.24 -11.98 -51.58
CA GLY A 464 2.10 -12.47 -52.95
C GLY A 464 3.33 -13.29 -53.30
N GLY A 465 3.10 -14.55 -53.70
CA GLY A 465 4.11 -15.48 -54.20
C GLY A 465 4.58 -15.21 -55.61
#